data_AF-A0A660Q234-F1
#
_entry.id   AF-A0A660Q234-F1
#
_cell.length_a   1.000
_cell.length_b   1.000
_cell.length_c   1.000
_cell.angle_alpha   90.00
_cell.angle_beta   90.00
_cell.angle_gamma   90.00
#
_symmetry.space_group_name_H-M   'P 1'
#
loop_
_entity.id
_entity.type
_entity.pdbx_description
1 polymer ?
#
loop_
_entity_poly.entity_id
_entity_poly.type
_entity_poly.pdbx_seq_one_letter_code
_entity_poly.pdbx_strand_id
1 'polypeptide(L)'
;DWSRPLSWKSAKNGRLIESISTWSQNDPKPFLQKNCCVIAQAKDIVQSHSIIEPLKKIFGKYKEIDTSAFSEGIANFFNEEDPEYNEIKWNMAQNYYVAHIIGLDDSGQLLSKETFGGAIFFLDTNVLIHALEPSARHHHSFNTICTACQRLGASLRVCQITLDELDNVVLSMKKHIPTIINKIPDKTAKKAKGVFIRLYLDELHTKGTVDVDEVFSNFENPSDDLLNIYKIERVDDKWFDTEKNNRHTQSLTDTLKKEYYKRRRQKKSKNAARHDALLLRWIMTVRNEECDNSWFVTLDTSFPPQIGDSSNNKPLVITLDALLHWLSPIAIDKEQESSAAEIFARAVKYQLLPNERFFETRDFLYLASVEWSCKDLPSADVEECIKYLRVHASELNPSNPLDREKIAHMINKFFSDPNAKYKGELEKLESEKEILTQQINSLQKEIKDRKKEDKSKKTRTSAFKRLAMCFIFFLILLAFGLWLANEYGDGSNILQRVGNLLFIPALSIPLGLGLGWFIIGKERLRVLGWPFTKIFKDDE
;
A
#
# COMPACT_ATOMS: atom_id res chain seq x y z
N ASP A 1 -8.67 -38.00 -6.04
CA ASP A 1 -10.13 -37.82 -5.97
C ASP A 1 -10.56 -36.53 -5.26
N TRP A 2 -9.84 -35.43 -5.48
CA TRP A 2 -10.05 -34.12 -4.80
C TRP A 2 -10.36 -33.01 -5.82
N SER A 3 -11.28 -33.27 -6.75
CA SER A 3 -11.70 -32.26 -7.74
C SER A 3 -13.20 -32.33 -8.01
N ARG A 4 -13.99 -31.78 -7.09
CA ARG A 4 -15.33 -31.27 -7.40
C ARG A 4 -15.57 -29.93 -6.71
N PRO A 5 -15.97 -28.87 -7.42
CA PRO A 5 -16.41 -27.64 -6.79
C PRO A 5 -17.82 -27.84 -6.23
N LEU A 6 -18.01 -27.48 -4.96
CA LEU A 6 -19.31 -27.43 -4.29
C LEU A 6 -20.20 -26.36 -4.93
N SER A 7 -21.16 -26.78 -5.76
CA SER A 7 -22.22 -25.90 -6.25
C SER A 7 -23.25 -25.63 -5.14
N TRP A 8 -23.40 -24.38 -4.74
CA TRP A 8 -24.48 -23.95 -3.85
C TRP A 8 -25.80 -23.81 -4.63
N LYS A 9 -26.65 -24.84 -4.59
CA LYS A 9 -28.10 -24.73 -4.83
C LYS A 9 -28.89 -25.73 -3.97
N SER A 10 -29.52 -25.18 -2.92
CA SER A 10 -30.82 -25.54 -2.33
C SER A 10 -31.26 -27.01 -2.21
N ALA A 11 -31.26 -27.54 -0.98
CA ALA A 11 -32.32 -28.42 -0.44
C ALA A 11 -32.25 -28.39 1.11
N LYS A 12 -33.19 -27.72 1.80
CA LYS A 12 -34.31 -28.36 2.53
C LYS A 12 -34.03 -29.81 2.94
N ASN A 13 -33.50 -30.01 4.15
CA ASN A 13 -34.11 -30.83 5.20
C ASN A 13 -33.18 -30.92 6.41
N GLY A 14 -33.75 -30.69 7.59
CA GLY A 14 -33.01 -30.58 8.84
C GLY A 14 -32.42 -31.90 9.31
N ARG A 15 -31.18 -31.80 9.80
CA ARG A 15 -30.58 -32.51 10.96
C ARG A 15 -29.07 -32.40 10.80
N LEU A 16 -28.48 -31.36 11.38
CA LEU A 16 -27.13 -31.36 11.96
C LEU A 16 -26.89 -29.99 12.62
N ILE A 17 -27.58 -29.73 13.72
CA ILE A 17 -27.24 -28.65 14.65
C ILE A 17 -27.29 -29.27 16.04
N GLU A 18 -26.16 -29.86 16.45
CA GLU A 18 -25.90 -30.23 17.84
C GLU A 18 -24.40 -30.55 17.97
N SER A 19 -23.53 -29.54 17.83
CA SER A 19 -22.16 -29.60 18.37
C SER A 19 -21.43 -28.25 18.47
N ILE A 20 -22.04 -27.11 18.13
CA ILE A 20 -21.39 -25.79 18.21
C ILE A 20 -22.29 -24.77 18.92
N SER A 21 -22.61 -25.00 20.20
CA SER A 21 -23.40 -24.03 20.98
C SER A 21 -22.98 -23.86 22.45
N THR A 22 -21.79 -24.32 22.85
CA THR A 22 -21.35 -24.24 24.26
C THR A 22 -20.19 -23.28 24.54
N TRP A 23 -19.87 -22.33 23.65
CA TRP A 23 -18.74 -21.41 23.85
C TRP A 23 -19.06 -19.91 23.69
N SER A 24 -20.30 -19.48 23.93
CA SER A 24 -20.68 -18.07 23.79
C SER A 24 -21.60 -17.57 24.91
N GLN A 25 -21.13 -17.59 26.16
CA GLN A 25 -21.64 -16.72 27.22
C GLN A 25 -20.52 -16.39 28.21
N ASN A 26 -19.78 -15.29 27.98
CA ASN A 26 -19.14 -14.47 29.02
C ASN A 26 -18.69 -13.11 28.42
N ASP A 27 -19.41 -12.06 28.88
CA ASP A 27 -19.10 -10.62 28.99
C ASP A 27 -18.11 -9.91 28.01
N PRO A 28 -18.54 -8.87 27.25
CA PRO A 28 -17.67 -8.10 26.36
C PRO A 28 -17.21 -6.78 27.00
N LYS A 29 -16.32 -6.81 28.00
CA LYS A 29 -15.62 -5.61 28.50
C LYS A 29 -14.21 -5.99 29.00
N PRO A 30 -13.22 -6.21 28.10
CA PRO A 30 -12.29 -5.11 27.78
C PRO A 30 -11.63 -5.27 26.39
N PHE A 31 -12.26 -4.78 25.31
CA PHE A 31 -11.65 -4.87 23.95
C PHE A 31 -10.95 -3.59 23.48
N LEU A 32 -10.92 -2.52 24.30
CA LEU A 32 -10.31 -1.24 23.92
C LEU A 32 -8.88 -1.02 24.45
N GLN A 33 -8.24 -2.04 25.01
CA GLN A 33 -6.84 -1.98 25.48
C GLN A 33 -5.87 -2.87 24.68
N LYS A 34 -6.34 -3.49 23.58
CA LYS A 34 -5.57 -4.47 22.80
C LYS A 34 -4.78 -3.89 21.61
N ASN A 35 -4.86 -2.59 21.34
CA ASN A 35 -4.12 -1.98 20.23
C ASN A 35 -2.64 -1.68 20.56
N CYS A 36 -2.24 -1.68 21.84
CA CYS A 36 -0.81 -1.59 22.20
C CYS A 36 -0.07 -2.93 22.07
N CYS A 37 -0.78 -4.06 22.07
CA CYS A 37 -0.16 -5.39 22.02
C CYS A 37 0.26 -5.79 20.59
N VAL A 38 -0.49 -5.32 19.58
CA VAL A 38 -0.19 -5.57 18.16
C VAL A 38 1.09 -4.83 17.72
N ILE A 39 1.31 -3.60 18.21
CA ILE A 39 2.53 -2.83 17.93
C ILE A 39 3.77 -3.46 18.61
N ALA A 40 3.60 -4.14 19.75
CA ALA A 40 4.69 -4.87 20.40
C ALA A 40 5.12 -6.09 19.57
N GLN A 41 4.16 -6.87 19.05
CA GLN A 41 4.45 -8.01 18.15
C GLN A 41 5.06 -7.56 16.82
N ALA A 42 4.67 -6.39 16.31
CA ALA A 42 5.26 -5.76 15.12
C ALA A 42 6.76 -5.50 15.27
N LYS A 43 7.14 -4.95 16.42
CA LYS A 43 8.54 -4.65 16.74
C LYS A 43 9.34 -5.94 16.88
N ASP A 44 8.76 -6.98 17.46
CA ASP A 44 9.43 -8.27 17.63
C ASP A 44 9.73 -8.95 16.29
N ILE A 45 8.84 -8.84 15.30
CA ILE A 45 9.08 -9.38 13.94
C ILE A 45 10.25 -8.64 13.26
N VAL A 46 10.24 -7.31 13.25
CA VAL A 46 11.32 -6.52 12.63
C VAL A 46 12.65 -6.66 13.39
N GLN A 47 12.59 -6.99 14.69
CA GLN A 47 13.76 -7.27 15.51
C GLN A 47 14.28 -8.71 15.38
N SER A 48 13.61 -9.57 14.62
CA SER A 48 14.15 -10.91 14.33
C SER A 48 15.44 -10.80 13.50
N HIS A 49 16.44 -11.60 13.86
CA HIS A 49 17.76 -11.56 13.21
C HIS A 49 17.67 -11.80 11.68
N SER A 50 16.68 -12.59 11.25
CA SER A 50 16.38 -12.87 9.84
C SER A 50 15.87 -11.67 9.04
N ILE A 51 15.28 -10.66 9.69
CA ILE A 51 14.77 -9.44 9.04
C ILE A 51 15.75 -8.26 9.17
N ILE A 52 16.46 -8.16 10.30
CA ILE A 52 17.43 -7.08 10.56
C ILE A 52 18.56 -7.06 9.52
N GLU A 53 19.16 -8.22 9.21
CA GLU A 53 20.32 -8.26 8.30
C GLU A 53 19.97 -7.84 6.85
N PRO A 54 18.87 -8.32 6.25
CA PRO A 54 18.38 -7.77 4.98
C PRO A 54 18.11 -6.27 5.03
N LEU A 55 17.48 -5.79 6.11
CA LEU A 55 17.19 -4.36 6.28
C LEU A 55 18.46 -3.51 6.34
N LYS A 56 19.48 -3.94 7.09
CA LYS A 56 20.78 -3.26 7.12
C LYS A 56 21.42 -3.18 5.73
N LYS A 57 21.36 -4.26 4.94
CA LYS A 57 21.86 -4.26 3.56
C LYS A 57 21.09 -3.27 2.68
N ILE A 58 19.76 -3.23 2.80
CA ILE A 58 18.90 -2.30 2.07
C ILE A 58 19.22 -0.85 2.45
N PHE A 59 19.28 -0.53 3.74
CA PHE A 59 19.59 0.81 4.23
C PHE A 59 21.01 1.25 3.90
N GLY A 60 21.98 0.32 3.86
CA GLY A 60 23.33 0.59 3.36
C GLY A 60 23.37 0.92 1.88
N LYS A 61 22.51 0.28 1.07
CA LYS A 61 22.43 0.47 -0.39
C LYS A 61 21.63 1.73 -0.78
N TYR A 62 20.55 2.05 -0.06
CA TYR A 62 19.64 3.15 -0.39
C TYR A 62 19.57 4.16 0.77
N LYS A 63 20.53 5.08 0.80
CA LYS A 63 20.66 6.08 1.88
C LYS A 63 19.51 7.09 1.96
N GLU A 64 18.72 7.22 0.90
CA GLU A 64 17.60 8.17 0.82
C GLU A 64 16.30 7.64 1.44
N ILE A 65 16.25 6.35 1.80
CA ILE A 65 15.06 5.76 2.41
C ILE A 65 14.96 6.22 3.87
N ASP A 66 13.78 6.73 4.25
CA ASP A 66 13.43 6.88 5.66
C ASP A 66 13.36 5.49 6.30
N THR A 67 14.41 5.16 7.04
CA THR A 67 14.57 3.84 7.66
C THR A 67 13.47 3.53 8.66
N SER A 68 12.96 4.54 9.37
CA SER A 68 11.89 4.38 10.34
C SER A 68 10.58 4.09 9.64
N ALA A 69 10.20 4.91 8.65
CA ALA A 69 8.96 4.73 7.89
C ALA A 69 8.96 3.40 7.11
N PHE A 70 10.11 2.99 6.56
CA PHE A 70 10.23 1.73 5.85
C PHE A 70 10.10 0.51 6.76
N SER A 71 10.79 0.52 7.92
CA SER A 71 10.66 -0.54 8.92
C SER A 71 9.24 -0.65 9.47
N GLU A 72 8.59 0.48 9.74
CA GLU A 72 7.19 0.53 10.15
C GLU A 72 6.26 -0.01 9.05
N GLY A 73 6.49 0.36 7.79
CA GLY A 73 5.74 -0.16 6.65
C GLY A 73 5.84 -1.67 6.49
N ILE A 74 7.02 -2.26 6.70
CA ILE A 74 7.20 -3.73 6.70
C ILE A 74 6.47 -4.37 7.87
N ALA A 75 6.61 -3.80 9.07
CA ALA A 75 5.94 -4.32 10.26
C ALA A 75 4.42 -4.31 10.06
N ASN A 76 3.88 -3.19 9.57
CA ASN A 76 2.47 -3.04 9.26
C ASN A 76 2.03 -4.02 8.18
N PHE A 77 2.78 -4.14 7.08
CA PHE A 77 2.47 -5.10 6.02
C PHE A 77 2.29 -6.51 6.58
N PHE A 78 3.23 -7.03 7.39
CA PHE A 78 3.13 -8.39 7.92
C PHE A 78 2.01 -8.56 8.97
N ASN A 79 1.67 -7.52 9.73
CA ASN A 79 0.62 -7.58 10.75
C ASN A 79 -0.80 -7.33 10.23
N GLU A 80 -0.93 -6.62 9.11
CA GLU A 80 -2.24 -6.24 8.57
C GLU A 80 -3.01 -7.48 8.12
N GLU A 81 -4.24 -7.68 8.61
CA GLU A 81 -5.05 -8.87 8.30
C GLU A 81 -5.92 -8.69 7.03
N ASP A 82 -5.61 -7.70 6.19
CA ASP A 82 -6.32 -7.47 4.94
C ASP A 82 -6.24 -8.72 4.01
N PRO A 83 -7.37 -9.19 3.45
CA PRO A 83 -7.39 -10.37 2.59
C PRO A 83 -6.45 -10.29 1.37
N GLU A 84 -6.31 -9.13 0.74
CA GLU A 84 -5.40 -8.95 -0.41
C GLU A 84 -3.94 -9.03 0.05
N TYR A 85 -3.61 -8.43 1.19
CA TYR A 85 -2.27 -8.54 1.76
C TYR A 85 -1.96 -9.96 2.22
N ASN A 86 -2.93 -10.69 2.75
CA ASN A 86 -2.77 -12.09 3.12
C ASN A 86 -2.56 -12.99 1.89
N GLU A 87 -3.28 -12.75 0.80
CA GLU A 87 -3.05 -13.43 -0.49
C GLU A 87 -1.62 -13.18 -0.99
N ILE A 88 -1.15 -11.93 -0.91
CA ILE A 88 0.23 -11.57 -1.25
C ILE A 88 1.24 -12.30 -0.37
N LYS A 89 1.11 -12.21 0.96
CA LYS A 89 2.02 -12.86 1.93
C LYS A 89 2.07 -14.36 1.67
N TRP A 90 0.91 -14.97 1.47
CA TRP A 90 0.78 -16.38 1.18
C TRP A 90 1.49 -16.75 -0.13
N ASN A 91 1.26 -15.98 -1.20
CA ASN A 91 1.95 -16.18 -2.47
C ASN A 91 3.47 -16.00 -2.33
N MET A 92 3.94 -15.00 -1.57
CA MET A 92 5.37 -14.82 -1.30
C MET A 92 5.97 -15.99 -0.52
N ALA A 93 5.30 -16.43 0.54
CA ALA A 93 5.75 -17.54 1.37
C ALA A 93 5.74 -18.86 0.59
N GLN A 94 4.68 -19.12 -0.18
CA GLN A 94 4.60 -20.27 -1.07
C GLN A 94 5.67 -20.21 -2.14
N ASN A 95 5.85 -19.10 -2.84
CA ASN A 95 6.89 -18.97 -3.87
C ASN A 95 8.29 -19.13 -3.28
N TYR A 96 8.56 -18.56 -2.11
CA TYR A 96 9.83 -18.74 -1.41
C TYR A 96 10.08 -20.20 -1.01
N TYR A 97 9.05 -20.84 -0.43
CA TYR A 97 9.13 -22.22 0.04
C TYR A 97 9.22 -23.21 -1.12
N VAL A 98 8.45 -22.99 -2.19
CA VAL A 98 8.48 -23.75 -3.44
C VAL A 98 9.85 -23.57 -4.09
N ALA A 99 10.37 -22.35 -4.22
CA ALA A 99 11.70 -22.12 -4.77
C ALA A 99 12.81 -22.79 -3.93
N HIS A 100 12.69 -22.79 -2.60
CA HIS A 100 13.63 -23.48 -1.71
C HIS A 100 13.55 -25.00 -1.80
N ILE A 101 12.34 -25.57 -1.72
CA ILE A 101 12.15 -27.02 -1.83
C ILE A 101 12.60 -27.49 -3.19
N ILE A 102 12.13 -26.82 -4.24
CA ILE A 102 12.38 -27.26 -5.58
C ILE A 102 13.84 -26.97 -6.03
N GLY A 103 14.47 -25.92 -5.52
CA GLY A 103 15.89 -25.63 -5.80
C GLY A 103 16.85 -26.58 -5.08
N LEU A 104 16.41 -27.26 -4.02
CA LEU A 104 17.24 -28.17 -3.22
C LEU A 104 16.95 -29.65 -3.47
N ASP A 105 15.74 -29.98 -3.93
CA ASP A 105 15.30 -31.35 -4.20
C ASP A 105 15.22 -31.62 -5.72
N ASP A 106 15.96 -32.64 -6.17
CA ASP A 106 15.94 -33.13 -7.56
C ASP A 106 14.50 -33.47 -8.02
N SER A 107 13.59 -33.77 -7.07
CA SER A 107 12.18 -34.05 -7.36
C SER A 107 11.41 -32.86 -7.96
N GLY A 108 11.79 -31.61 -7.67
CA GLY A 108 11.10 -30.46 -8.24
C GLY A 108 11.62 -30.09 -9.65
N GLN A 109 12.85 -30.48 -9.99
CA GLN A 109 13.29 -30.56 -11.39
C GLN A 109 12.48 -31.61 -12.15
N LEU A 110 12.17 -32.74 -11.51
CA LEU A 110 11.32 -33.78 -12.10
C LEU A 110 9.92 -33.24 -12.43
N LEU A 111 9.26 -32.53 -11.51
CA LEU A 111 7.94 -31.94 -11.77
C LEU A 111 7.95 -30.96 -12.95
N SER A 112 8.96 -30.11 -13.01
CA SER A 112 9.14 -29.13 -14.09
C SER A 112 9.41 -29.83 -15.43
N LYS A 113 10.16 -30.93 -15.41
CA LYS A 113 10.43 -31.78 -16.57
C LYS A 113 9.21 -32.59 -17.02
N GLU A 114 8.41 -33.11 -16.10
CA GLU A 114 7.15 -33.79 -16.41
C GLU A 114 6.12 -32.82 -16.99
N THR A 115 6.08 -31.58 -16.47
CA THR A 115 5.12 -30.58 -16.92
C THR A 115 5.52 -29.91 -18.22
N PHE A 116 6.80 -29.55 -18.40
CA PHE A 116 7.27 -28.72 -19.52
C PHE A 116 8.35 -29.39 -20.39
N GLY A 117 8.72 -30.64 -20.13
CA GLY A 117 9.65 -31.38 -20.98
C GLY A 117 9.11 -31.50 -22.41
N GLY A 118 9.92 -31.11 -23.39
CA GLY A 118 9.50 -31.10 -24.80
C GLY A 118 8.38 -30.12 -25.15
N ALA A 119 8.03 -29.19 -24.24
CA ALA A 119 6.98 -28.21 -24.48
C ALA A 119 7.32 -27.25 -25.64
N ILE A 120 6.28 -26.65 -26.23
CA ILE A 120 6.43 -25.59 -27.24
C ILE A 120 5.84 -24.30 -26.66
N PHE A 121 6.67 -23.28 -26.47
CA PHE A 121 6.23 -21.99 -25.92
C PHE A 121 6.16 -20.94 -27.03
N PHE A 122 4.95 -20.47 -27.33
CA PHE A 122 4.70 -19.37 -28.25
C PHE A 122 4.74 -18.04 -27.51
N LEU A 123 5.61 -17.13 -27.94
CA LEU A 123 5.86 -15.87 -27.27
C LEU A 123 4.94 -14.75 -27.77
N ASP A 124 4.37 -13.97 -26.86
CA ASP A 124 3.61 -12.74 -27.14
C ASP A 124 4.54 -11.56 -27.48
N THR A 125 4.01 -10.55 -28.18
CA THR A 125 4.73 -9.32 -28.56
C THR A 125 5.32 -8.60 -27.35
N ASN A 126 4.59 -8.57 -26.22
CA ASN A 126 5.10 -7.93 -25.00
C ASN A 126 6.30 -8.68 -24.39
N VAL A 127 6.41 -9.99 -24.55
CA VAL A 127 7.57 -10.78 -24.11
C VAL A 127 8.76 -10.48 -25.01
N LEU A 128 8.55 -10.43 -26.33
CA LEU A 128 9.61 -10.12 -27.30
C LEU A 128 10.24 -8.75 -27.04
N ILE A 129 9.43 -7.73 -26.70
CA ILE A 129 9.95 -6.40 -26.35
C ILE A 129 10.95 -6.48 -25.18
N HIS A 130 10.67 -7.34 -24.21
CA HIS A 130 11.55 -7.55 -23.06
C HIS A 130 12.74 -8.45 -23.37
N ALA A 131 12.60 -9.39 -24.30
CA ALA A 131 13.69 -10.26 -24.76
C ALA A 131 14.76 -9.45 -25.52
N LEU A 132 14.34 -8.59 -26.45
CA LEU A 132 15.23 -7.88 -27.35
C LEU A 132 15.97 -6.72 -26.70
N GLU A 133 15.42 -6.12 -25.63
CA GLU A 133 16.03 -4.96 -24.99
C GLU A 133 16.78 -5.32 -23.69
N PRO A 134 18.12 -5.24 -23.64
CA PRO A 134 18.91 -5.63 -22.48
C PRO A 134 18.58 -4.87 -21.20
N SER A 135 18.22 -3.58 -21.30
CA SER A 135 17.83 -2.79 -20.13
C SER A 135 16.43 -3.14 -19.62
N ALA A 136 15.63 -3.91 -20.38
CA ALA A 136 14.23 -4.19 -20.06
C ALA A 136 14.11 -4.97 -18.76
N ARG A 137 13.06 -4.67 -18.00
CA ARG A 137 12.90 -5.19 -16.62
C ARG A 137 12.93 -6.73 -16.53
N HIS A 138 12.46 -7.40 -17.58
CA HIS A 138 12.30 -8.85 -17.67
C HIS A 138 13.32 -9.52 -18.60
N HIS A 139 14.31 -8.78 -19.11
CA HIS A 139 15.31 -9.34 -20.02
C HIS A 139 16.11 -10.47 -19.36
N HIS A 140 16.58 -10.24 -18.13
CA HIS A 140 17.31 -11.28 -17.39
C HIS A 140 16.43 -12.51 -17.11
N SER A 141 15.18 -12.30 -16.69
CA SER A 141 14.21 -13.38 -16.51
C SER A 141 13.99 -14.19 -17.79
N PHE A 142 13.94 -13.51 -18.94
CA PHE A 142 13.78 -14.15 -20.24
C PHE A 142 15.00 -15.02 -20.59
N ASN A 143 16.22 -14.54 -20.34
CA ASN A 143 17.44 -15.32 -20.55
C ASN A 143 17.48 -16.58 -19.67
N THR A 144 17.06 -16.45 -18.42
CA THR A 144 16.91 -17.57 -17.49
C THR A 144 15.92 -18.61 -18.03
N ILE A 145 14.79 -18.17 -18.60
CA ILE A 145 13.82 -19.08 -19.23
C ILE A 145 14.41 -19.77 -20.46
N CYS A 146 15.14 -19.05 -21.32
CA CYS A 146 15.77 -19.64 -22.50
C CYS A 146 16.70 -20.81 -22.10
N THR A 147 17.56 -20.60 -21.10
CA THR A 147 18.44 -21.63 -20.57
C THR A 147 17.66 -22.82 -20.00
N ALA A 148 16.58 -22.55 -19.26
CA ALA A 148 15.75 -23.60 -18.69
C ALA A 148 15.02 -24.43 -19.77
N CYS A 149 14.48 -23.76 -20.79
CA CYS A 149 13.83 -24.42 -21.93
C CYS A 149 14.81 -25.34 -22.67
N GLN A 150 16.05 -24.90 -22.91
CA GLN A 150 17.08 -25.73 -23.53
C GLN A 150 17.38 -26.99 -22.70
N ARG A 151 17.50 -26.87 -21.37
CA ARG A 151 17.71 -28.01 -20.46
C ARG A 151 16.54 -28.99 -20.45
N LEU A 152 15.32 -28.48 -20.64
CA LEU A 152 14.09 -29.26 -20.73
C LEU A 152 13.84 -29.88 -22.11
N GLY A 153 14.64 -29.52 -23.11
CA GLY A 153 14.33 -29.83 -24.51
C GLY A 153 13.03 -29.17 -24.99
N ALA A 154 12.58 -28.11 -24.31
CA ALA A 154 11.45 -27.30 -24.75
C ALA A 154 11.88 -26.30 -25.82
N SER A 155 11.01 -26.05 -26.79
CA SER A 155 11.24 -25.08 -27.87
C SER A 155 10.54 -23.77 -27.57
N LEU A 156 11.22 -22.66 -27.85
CA LEU A 156 10.62 -21.34 -27.88
C LEU A 156 10.31 -21.01 -29.34
N ARG A 157 9.08 -20.56 -29.61
CA ARG A 157 8.62 -20.20 -30.95
C ARG A 157 8.01 -18.80 -30.97
N VAL A 158 8.17 -18.12 -32.09
CA VAL A 158 7.52 -16.83 -32.37
C VAL A 158 6.80 -16.90 -33.71
N CYS A 159 5.54 -16.47 -33.75
CA CYS A 159 4.78 -16.45 -34.99
C CYS A 159 5.09 -15.18 -35.80
N GLN A 160 5.03 -15.26 -37.13
CA GLN A 160 5.25 -14.09 -37.99
C GLN A 160 4.28 -12.94 -37.66
N ILE A 161 3.03 -13.26 -37.33
CA ILE A 161 2.04 -12.24 -36.94
C ILE A 161 2.44 -11.45 -35.67
N THR A 162 3.26 -12.04 -34.80
CA THR A 162 3.78 -11.41 -33.58
C THR A 162 4.95 -10.50 -33.91
N LEU A 163 5.80 -10.90 -34.86
CA LEU A 163 6.86 -10.04 -35.40
C LEU A 163 6.26 -8.84 -36.15
N ASP A 164 5.24 -9.05 -36.97
CA ASP A 164 4.53 -7.96 -37.64
C ASP A 164 3.88 -7.00 -36.63
N GLU A 165 3.33 -7.52 -35.53
CA GLU A 165 2.79 -6.67 -34.46
C GLU A 165 3.89 -5.87 -33.77
N LEU A 166 5.04 -6.48 -33.48
CA LEU A 166 6.21 -5.82 -32.91
C LEU A 166 6.65 -4.64 -33.80
N ASP A 167 6.81 -4.85 -35.10
CA ASP A 167 7.21 -3.81 -36.05
C ASP A 167 6.22 -2.63 -36.04
N ASN A 168 4.92 -2.93 -36.04
CA ASN A 168 3.89 -1.92 -35.97
C ASN A 168 3.94 -1.14 -34.63
N VAL A 169 4.22 -1.82 -33.52
CA VAL A 169 4.39 -1.19 -32.21
C VAL A 169 5.61 -0.28 -32.22
N VAL A 170 6.75 -0.75 -32.72
CA VAL A 170 8.00 0.01 -32.81
C VAL A 170 7.81 1.25 -33.66
N LEU A 171 7.26 1.13 -34.87
CA LEU A 171 6.97 2.26 -35.76
C LEU A 171 6.04 3.29 -35.11
N SER A 172 4.99 2.81 -34.44
CA SER A 172 4.06 3.67 -33.69
C SER A 172 4.77 4.42 -32.57
N MET A 173 5.64 3.75 -31.81
CA MET A 173 6.38 4.35 -30.71
C MET A 173 7.45 5.34 -31.21
N LYS A 174 8.21 5.02 -32.26
CA LYS A 174 9.15 5.93 -32.94
C LYS A 174 8.46 7.25 -33.30
N LYS A 175 7.23 7.18 -33.82
CA LYS A 175 6.43 8.37 -34.18
C LYS A 175 5.93 9.16 -32.97
N HIS A 176 5.38 8.46 -31.96
CA HIS A 176 4.61 9.12 -30.91
C HIS A 176 5.44 9.61 -29.73
N ILE A 177 6.50 8.90 -29.34
CA ILE A 177 7.28 9.24 -28.14
C ILE A 177 7.90 10.63 -28.22
N PRO A 178 8.60 11.03 -29.30
CA PRO A 178 9.16 12.38 -29.40
C PRO A 178 8.10 13.46 -29.24
N THR A 179 6.93 13.25 -29.84
CA THR A 179 5.80 14.19 -29.75
C THR A 179 5.24 14.28 -28.33
N ILE A 180 5.13 13.16 -27.62
CA ILE A 180 4.63 13.11 -26.24
C ILE A 180 5.62 13.79 -25.29
N ILE A 181 6.89 13.39 -25.33
CA ILE A 181 7.91 13.88 -24.38
C ILE A 181 8.10 15.39 -24.51
N ASN A 182 8.02 15.94 -25.72
CA ASN A 182 8.13 17.38 -25.94
C ASN A 182 6.91 18.18 -25.45
N LYS A 183 5.79 17.54 -25.11
CA LYS A 183 4.54 18.18 -24.70
C LYS A 183 4.21 18.03 -23.22
N ILE A 184 4.93 17.22 -22.46
CA ILE A 184 4.64 16.96 -21.05
C ILE A 184 5.80 17.42 -20.15
N PRO A 185 5.54 17.72 -18.87
CA PRO A 185 6.61 18.05 -17.93
C PRO A 185 7.59 16.89 -17.71
N ASP A 186 8.88 17.17 -17.56
CA ASP A 186 9.93 16.14 -17.39
C ASP A 186 9.67 15.22 -16.18
N LYS A 187 9.18 15.77 -15.06
CA LYS A 187 8.82 14.97 -13.88
C LYS A 187 7.69 13.99 -14.17
N THR A 188 6.73 14.38 -15.01
CA THR A 188 5.62 13.52 -15.43
C THR A 188 6.11 12.47 -16.44
N ALA A 189 6.98 12.86 -17.38
CA ALA A 189 7.60 11.94 -18.35
C ALA A 189 8.33 10.78 -17.66
N LYS A 190 9.07 11.05 -16.58
CA LYS A 190 9.76 10.03 -15.77
C LYS A 190 8.82 9.00 -15.13
N LYS A 191 7.54 9.33 -14.96
CA LYS A 191 6.48 8.43 -14.43
C LYS A 191 5.76 7.63 -15.51
N ALA A 192 6.12 7.80 -16.79
CA ALA A 192 5.59 6.98 -17.87
C ALA A 192 6.21 5.57 -17.85
N LYS A 193 5.35 4.55 -17.94
CA LYS A 193 5.68 3.15 -18.11
C LYS A 193 5.96 2.85 -19.59
N GLY A 194 6.82 1.87 -19.81
CA GLY A 194 7.12 1.32 -21.12
C GLY A 194 8.62 1.28 -21.37
N VAL A 195 9.07 0.21 -22.03
CA VAL A 195 10.48 0.04 -22.39
C VAL A 195 10.92 1.18 -23.30
N PHE A 196 10.16 1.47 -24.35
CA PHE A 196 10.50 2.49 -25.35
C PHE A 196 10.63 3.92 -24.80
N ILE A 197 9.70 4.38 -23.95
CA ILE A 197 9.82 5.73 -23.35
C ILE A 197 11.07 5.82 -22.48
N ARG A 198 11.36 4.76 -21.72
CA ARG A 198 12.55 4.74 -20.87
C ARG A 198 13.82 4.84 -21.72
N LEU A 199 13.95 4.04 -22.79
CA LEU A 199 15.10 4.11 -23.69
C LEU A 199 15.29 5.52 -24.25
N TYR A 200 14.21 6.12 -24.73
CA TYR A 200 14.23 7.49 -25.24
C TYR A 200 14.69 8.51 -24.18
N LEU A 201 14.17 8.42 -22.95
CA LEU A 201 14.53 9.33 -21.86
C LEU A 201 15.97 9.13 -21.36
N ASP A 202 16.42 7.88 -21.29
CA ASP A 202 17.79 7.54 -20.87
C ASP A 202 18.81 8.07 -21.88
N GLU A 203 18.51 7.94 -23.18
CA GLU A 203 19.32 8.51 -24.25
C GLU A 203 19.34 10.04 -24.21
N LEU A 204 18.16 10.67 -24.07
CA LEU A 204 18.03 12.12 -23.97
C LEU A 204 18.83 12.67 -22.79
N HIS A 205 18.80 11.97 -21.65
CA HIS A 205 19.54 12.36 -20.46
C HIS A 205 21.06 12.20 -20.64
N THR A 206 21.49 11.17 -21.35
CA THR A 206 22.91 10.83 -21.51
C THR A 206 23.59 11.70 -22.57
N LYS A 207 22.95 11.89 -23.73
CA LYS A 207 23.53 12.60 -24.88
C LYS A 207 23.00 14.03 -25.07
N GLY A 208 21.93 14.42 -24.38
CA GLY A 208 21.26 15.72 -24.54
C GLY A 208 20.45 15.89 -25.83
N THR A 209 20.63 14.98 -26.79
CA THR A 209 19.87 14.85 -28.04
C THR A 209 19.53 13.37 -28.23
N VAL A 210 18.48 13.08 -29.00
CA VAL A 210 18.05 11.69 -29.25
C VAL A 210 18.02 11.43 -30.74
N ASP A 211 18.80 10.44 -31.16
CA ASP A 211 18.57 9.76 -32.43
C ASP A 211 17.52 8.65 -32.21
N VAL A 212 16.34 8.85 -32.80
CA VAL A 212 15.21 7.92 -32.63
C VAL A 212 15.51 6.57 -33.27
N ASP A 213 16.33 6.51 -34.32
CA ASP A 213 16.65 5.24 -34.95
C ASP A 213 17.67 4.47 -34.10
N GLU A 214 18.68 5.15 -33.54
CA GLU A 214 19.65 4.54 -32.63
C GLU A 214 18.97 3.93 -31.38
N VAL A 215 18.03 4.65 -30.77
CA VAL A 215 17.28 4.21 -29.56
C VAL A 215 16.51 2.90 -29.78
N PHE A 216 16.08 2.63 -31.02
CA PHE A 216 15.25 1.47 -31.35
C PHE A 216 16.00 0.44 -32.21
N SER A 217 17.31 0.58 -32.37
CA SER A 217 18.16 -0.31 -33.17
C SER A 217 18.04 -1.78 -32.79
N ASN A 218 17.88 -2.08 -31.49
CA ASN A 218 17.63 -3.44 -30.96
C ASN A 218 16.34 -4.11 -31.49
N PHE A 219 15.48 -3.38 -32.20
CA PHE A 219 14.22 -3.90 -32.74
C PHE A 219 14.16 -3.89 -34.27
N GLU A 220 15.24 -3.53 -34.98
CA GLU A 220 15.18 -3.39 -36.45
C GLU A 220 15.23 -4.73 -37.19
N ASN A 221 15.86 -5.77 -36.60
CA ASN A 221 15.93 -7.11 -37.17
C ASN A 221 15.67 -8.20 -36.12
N PRO A 222 14.48 -8.22 -35.49
CA PRO A 222 14.21 -9.08 -34.34
C PRO A 222 14.33 -10.57 -34.67
N SER A 223 14.06 -10.98 -35.92
CA SER A 223 14.12 -12.40 -36.32
C SER A 223 15.53 -13.00 -36.15
N ASP A 224 16.56 -12.27 -36.54
CA ASP A 224 17.93 -12.76 -36.52
C ASP A 224 18.44 -12.89 -35.09
N ASP A 225 18.16 -11.91 -34.24
CA ASP A 225 18.55 -11.94 -32.82
C ASP A 225 17.81 -13.05 -32.08
N LEU A 226 16.50 -13.19 -32.30
CA LEU A 226 15.67 -14.26 -31.71
C LEU A 226 16.20 -15.65 -32.06
N LEU A 227 16.57 -15.89 -33.33
CA LEU A 227 17.10 -17.17 -33.76
C LEU A 227 18.54 -17.39 -33.30
N ASN A 228 19.43 -16.43 -33.50
CA ASN A 228 20.86 -16.62 -33.31
C ASN A 228 21.26 -16.61 -31.83
N ILE A 229 20.69 -15.68 -31.05
CA ILE A 229 21.02 -15.47 -29.63
C ILE A 229 20.19 -16.41 -28.76
N TYR A 230 18.87 -16.42 -28.95
CA TYR A 230 17.95 -17.11 -28.05
C TYR A 230 17.47 -18.48 -28.53
N LYS A 231 17.83 -18.88 -29.76
CA LYS A 231 17.39 -20.13 -30.39
C LYS A 231 15.87 -20.25 -30.48
N ILE A 232 15.19 -19.13 -30.71
CA ILE A 232 13.74 -19.06 -30.87
C ILE A 232 13.41 -19.32 -32.34
N GLU A 233 12.56 -20.30 -32.61
CA GLU A 233 12.16 -20.66 -33.96
C GLU A 233 11.05 -19.72 -34.46
N ARG A 234 11.17 -19.27 -35.70
CA ARG A 234 10.10 -18.52 -36.37
C ARG A 234 9.09 -19.47 -37.00
N VAL A 235 7.81 -19.23 -36.74
CA VAL A 235 6.68 -19.92 -37.38
C VAL A 235 5.97 -18.96 -38.32
N ASP A 236 6.02 -19.27 -39.61
CA ASP A 236 5.39 -18.49 -40.66
C ASP A 236 4.46 -19.41 -41.47
N ASP A 237 3.17 -19.37 -41.15
CA ASP A 237 2.17 -20.28 -41.71
C ASP A 237 1.02 -19.50 -42.37
N LYS A 238 0.63 -19.93 -43.57
CA LYS A 238 -0.49 -19.34 -44.33
C LYS A 238 -1.84 -19.47 -43.61
N TRP A 239 -1.94 -20.35 -42.63
CA TRP A 239 -3.08 -20.49 -41.74
C TRP A 239 -3.49 -19.15 -41.10
N PHE A 240 -2.51 -18.30 -40.76
CA PHE A 240 -2.82 -17.00 -40.16
C PHE A 240 -3.61 -16.09 -41.13
N ASP A 241 -3.29 -16.13 -42.42
CA ASP A 241 -3.98 -15.32 -43.44
C ASP A 241 -5.42 -15.79 -43.65
N THR A 242 -5.63 -17.10 -43.70
CA THR A 242 -6.96 -17.69 -43.88
C THR A 242 -7.85 -17.47 -42.65
N GLU A 243 -7.29 -17.63 -41.45
CA GLU A 243 -8.07 -17.58 -40.20
C GLU A 243 -8.28 -16.17 -39.65
N LYS A 244 -7.54 -15.16 -40.11
CA LYS A 244 -7.69 -13.74 -39.70
C LYS A 244 -9.11 -13.22 -39.86
N ASN A 245 -9.83 -13.68 -40.88
CA ASN A 245 -11.19 -13.26 -41.20
C ASN A 245 -12.25 -14.31 -40.84
N ASN A 246 -11.87 -15.45 -40.25
CA ASN A 246 -12.80 -16.51 -39.86
C ASN A 246 -13.76 -16.01 -38.77
N ARG A 247 -15.04 -16.41 -38.86
CA ARG A 247 -16.09 -16.07 -37.87
C ARG A 247 -15.73 -16.51 -36.46
N HIS A 248 -15.07 -17.66 -36.29
CA HIS A 248 -14.63 -18.15 -34.99
C HIS A 248 -13.54 -17.24 -34.39
N THR A 249 -12.56 -16.81 -35.19
CA THR A 249 -11.53 -15.84 -34.76
C THR A 249 -12.17 -14.51 -34.35
N GLN A 250 -13.15 -14.02 -35.11
CA GLN A 250 -13.85 -12.76 -34.80
C GLN A 250 -14.63 -12.87 -33.49
N SER A 251 -15.36 -13.97 -33.27
CA SER A 251 -16.09 -14.22 -32.03
C SER A 251 -15.16 -14.28 -30.81
N LEU A 252 -14.02 -14.97 -30.94
CA LEU A 252 -13.00 -15.01 -29.89
C LEU A 252 -12.40 -13.62 -29.64
N THR A 253 -12.09 -12.87 -30.71
CA THR A 253 -11.58 -11.48 -30.64
C THR A 253 -12.52 -10.59 -29.81
N ASP A 254 -13.83 -10.66 -30.06
CA ASP A 254 -14.82 -9.87 -29.32
C ASP A 254 -14.96 -10.32 -27.87
N THR A 255 -14.83 -11.62 -27.61
CA THR A 255 -14.80 -12.16 -26.24
C THR A 255 -13.59 -11.64 -25.47
N LEU A 256 -12.39 -11.70 -26.07
CA LEU A 256 -11.16 -11.18 -25.48
C LEU A 256 -11.26 -9.67 -25.19
N LYS A 257 -11.82 -8.89 -26.11
CA LYS A 257 -12.06 -7.45 -25.89
C LYS A 257 -12.98 -7.18 -24.71
N LYS A 258 -14.07 -7.95 -24.59
CA LYS A 258 -15.03 -7.81 -23.48
C LYS A 258 -14.36 -8.13 -22.15
N GLU A 259 -13.63 -9.23 -22.07
CA GLU A 259 -12.93 -9.65 -20.84
C GLU A 259 -11.81 -8.68 -20.46
N TYR A 260 -11.04 -8.20 -21.45
CA TYR A 260 -10.05 -7.15 -21.23
C TYR A 260 -10.69 -5.88 -20.67
N TYR A 261 -11.82 -5.44 -21.22
CA TYR A 261 -12.54 -4.26 -20.72
C TYR A 261 -13.06 -4.45 -19.29
N LYS A 262 -13.61 -5.63 -18.96
CA LYS A 262 -14.08 -5.93 -17.60
C LYS A 262 -12.95 -5.80 -16.58
N ARG A 263 -11.75 -6.28 -16.91
CA ARG A 263 -10.59 -6.31 -16.01
C ARG A 263 -9.82 -4.99 -15.95
N ARG A 264 -9.61 -4.35 -17.09
CA ARG A 264 -8.76 -3.16 -17.22
C ARG A 264 -9.54 -1.85 -17.29
N ARG A 265 -10.87 -1.91 -17.46
CA ARG A 265 -11.74 -0.75 -17.75
C ARG A 265 -11.25 0.05 -18.96
N GLN A 266 -10.65 -0.63 -19.92
CA GLN A 266 -10.03 -0.03 -21.10
C GLN A 266 -10.34 -0.85 -22.35
N LYS A 267 -10.50 -0.19 -23.49
CA LYS A 267 -10.76 -0.88 -24.76
C LYS A 267 -9.44 -1.43 -25.33
N LYS A 268 -9.36 -2.74 -25.56
CA LYS A 268 -8.28 -3.36 -26.35
C LYS A 268 -8.48 -3.03 -27.82
N SER A 269 -7.39 -2.69 -28.52
CA SER A 269 -7.46 -2.41 -29.95
C SER A 269 -7.93 -3.64 -30.72
N LYS A 270 -8.62 -3.44 -31.85
CA LYS A 270 -9.12 -4.55 -32.68
C LYS A 270 -7.96 -5.44 -33.18
N ASN A 271 -6.83 -4.82 -33.54
CA ASN A 271 -5.67 -5.55 -34.04
C ASN A 271 -5.01 -6.39 -32.94
N ALA A 272 -4.78 -5.82 -31.75
CA ALA A 272 -4.16 -6.55 -30.63
C ALA A 272 -5.05 -7.71 -30.17
N ALA A 273 -6.36 -7.49 -30.03
CA ALA A 273 -7.27 -8.57 -29.64
C ALA A 273 -7.39 -9.67 -30.72
N ARG A 274 -7.24 -9.31 -32.00
CA ARG A 274 -7.21 -10.29 -33.10
C ARG A 274 -5.91 -11.08 -33.12
N HIS A 275 -4.78 -10.43 -32.85
CA HIS A 275 -3.49 -11.09 -32.69
C HIS A 275 -3.58 -12.17 -31.60
N ASP A 276 -4.05 -11.81 -30.41
CA ASP A 276 -4.24 -12.78 -29.31
C ASP A 276 -5.16 -13.93 -29.70
N ALA A 277 -6.29 -13.64 -30.36
CA ALA A 277 -7.25 -14.64 -30.79
C ALA A 277 -6.64 -15.62 -31.80
N LEU A 278 -5.82 -15.12 -32.73
CA LEU A 278 -5.11 -15.94 -33.71
C LEU A 278 -4.07 -16.83 -33.04
N LEU A 279 -3.25 -16.29 -32.14
CA LEU A 279 -2.26 -17.07 -31.41
C LEU A 279 -2.90 -18.18 -30.56
N LEU A 280 -3.96 -17.86 -29.83
CA LEU A 280 -4.66 -18.86 -29.02
C LEU A 280 -5.21 -19.99 -29.87
N ARG A 281 -5.83 -19.66 -31.01
CA ARG A 281 -6.36 -20.66 -31.93
C ARG A 281 -5.25 -21.47 -32.61
N TRP A 282 -4.15 -20.83 -32.97
CA TRP A 282 -2.98 -21.51 -33.51
C TRP A 282 -2.42 -22.53 -32.53
N ILE A 283 -2.28 -22.16 -31.26
CA ILE A 283 -1.80 -23.05 -30.20
C ILE A 283 -2.75 -24.23 -30.00
N MET A 284 -4.07 -24.03 -30.12
CA MET A 284 -5.03 -25.14 -30.11
C MET A 284 -4.82 -26.09 -31.30
N THR A 285 -4.55 -25.55 -32.49
CA THR A 285 -4.20 -26.36 -33.67
C THR A 285 -2.92 -27.16 -33.42
N VAL A 286 -1.84 -26.51 -32.95
CA VAL A 286 -0.57 -27.18 -32.64
C VAL A 286 -0.74 -28.24 -31.55
N ARG A 287 -1.58 -28.02 -30.54
CA ARG A 287 -1.89 -29.04 -29.52
C ARG A 287 -2.54 -30.29 -30.10
N ASN A 288 -3.42 -30.12 -31.07
CA ASN A 288 -4.15 -31.23 -31.68
C ASN A 288 -3.32 -31.97 -32.73
N GLU A 289 -2.39 -31.28 -33.40
CA GLU A 289 -1.69 -31.81 -34.58
C GLU A 289 -0.22 -32.17 -34.33
N GLU A 290 0.50 -31.40 -33.50
CA GLU A 290 1.95 -31.56 -33.29
C GLU A 290 2.30 -31.97 -31.85
N CYS A 291 1.93 -31.14 -30.87
CA CYS A 291 2.37 -31.28 -29.48
C CYS A 291 1.33 -30.76 -28.49
N ASP A 292 0.66 -31.68 -27.77
CA ASP A 292 -0.32 -31.39 -26.72
C ASP A 292 0.24 -30.46 -25.62
N ASN A 293 1.57 -30.43 -25.44
CA ASN A 293 2.25 -29.57 -24.46
C ASN A 293 2.68 -28.20 -25.01
N SER A 294 1.79 -27.51 -25.72
CA SER A 294 2.06 -26.18 -26.30
C SER A 294 1.45 -25.05 -25.47
N TRP A 295 2.11 -23.92 -25.30
CA TRP A 295 1.71 -22.85 -24.37
C TRP A 295 1.83 -21.46 -25.00
N PHE A 296 0.93 -20.56 -24.63
CA PHE A 296 1.05 -19.13 -24.92
C PHE A 296 1.71 -18.41 -23.74
N VAL A 297 2.85 -17.76 -23.96
CA VAL A 297 3.60 -17.02 -22.94
C VAL A 297 3.39 -15.52 -23.12
N THR A 298 2.85 -14.85 -22.11
CA THR A 298 2.54 -13.42 -22.15
C THR A 298 2.91 -12.70 -20.86
N LEU A 299 3.08 -11.38 -20.91
CA LEU A 299 3.12 -10.52 -19.72
C LEU A 299 1.75 -9.92 -19.36
N ASP A 300 0.72 -10.16 -20.16
CA ASP A 300 -0.61 -9.63 -19.91
C ASP A 300 -1.39 -10.48 -18.91
N THR A 301 -1.59 -9.93 -17.71
CA THR A 301 -2.39 -10.58 -16.65
C THR A 301 -3.91 -10.48 -16.89
N SER A 302 -4.36 -9.86 -17.98
CA SER A 302 -5.78 -9.72 -18.29
C SER A 302 -6.40 -10.90 -19.03
N PHE A 303 -5.62 -11.91 -19.44
CA PHE A 303 -6.17 -13.09 -20.09
C PHE A 303 -7.14 -13.87 -19.17
N PRO A 304 -8.33 -14.26 -19.67
CA PRO A 304 -9.24 -15.11 -18.91
C PRO A 304 -8.62 -16.49 -18.65
N PRO A 305 -8.65 -16.99 -17.40
CA PRO A 305 -8.10 -18.30 -17.05
C PRO A 305 -8.89 -19.46 -17.69
N GLN A 306 -10.09 -19.20 -18.19
CA GLN A 306 -10.99 -20.19 -18.79
C GLN A 306 -10.83 -20.30 -20.32
N ILE A 307 -9.84 -19.63 -20.92
CA ILE A 307 -9.53 -19.86 -22.34
C ILE A 307 -8.80 -21.20 -22.42
N GLY A 308 -9.57 -22.26 -22.65
CA GLY A 308 -9.12 -23.62 -22.84
C GLY A 308 -10.17 -24.39 -23.62
N ASP A 309 -9.76 -25.47 -24.27
CA ASP A 309 -10.71 -26.43 -24.83
C ASP A 309 -11.52 -27.02 -23.66
N SER A 310 -12.84 -26.80 -23.69
CA SER A 310 -13.78 -27.31 -22.68
C SER A 310 -13.70 -28.83 -22.50
N SER A 311 -13.14 -29.54 -23.47
CA SER A 311 -12.96 -30.99 -23.42
C SER A 311 -11.76 -31.43 -22.57
N ASN A 312 -10.66 -30.65 -22.51
CA ASN A 312 -9.40 -31.09 -21.91
C ASN A 312 -8.94 -30.27 -20.69
N ASN A 313 -9.58 -29.14 -20.37
CA ASN A 313 -9.33 -28.32 -19.17
C ASN A 313 -7.87 -27.86 -18.94
N LYS A 314 -6.96 -28.09 -19.91
CA LYS A 314 -5.56 -27.65 -19.81
C LYS A 314 -5.46 -26.16 -20.13
N PRO A 315 -4.83 -25.34 -19.25
CA PRO A 315 -4.64 -23.93 -19.52
C PRO A 315 -3.83 -23.73 -20.80
N LEU A 316 -4.25 -22.78 -21.66
CA LEU A 316 -3.52 -22.42 -22.89
C LEU A 316 -2.47 -21.33 -22.65
N VAL A 317 -2.63 -20.55 -21.59
CA VAL A 317 -1.87 -19.33 -21.35
C VAL A 317 -1.12 -19.43 -20.03
N ILE A 318 0.13 -19.01 -20.03
CA ILE A 318 0.97 -18.85 -18.85
C ILE A 318 1.61 -17.47 -18.88
N THR A 319 1.66 -16.79 -17.72
CA THR A 319 2.38 -15.53 -17.65
C THR A 319 3.89 -15.79 -17.59
N LEU A 320 4.71 -14.88 -18.12
CA LEU A 320 6.17 -15.01 -18.06
C LEU A 320 6.66 -15.21 -16.61
N ASP A 321 6.08 -14.46 -15.66
CA ASP A 321 6.40 -14.59 -14.23
C ASP A 321 6.05 -15.99 -13.70
N ALA A 322 4.86 -16.51 -14.02
CA ALA A 322 4.47 -17.86 -13.60
C ALA A 322 5.38 -18.92 -14.24
N LEU A 323 5.69 -18.80 -15.52
CA LEU A 323 6.60 -19.70 -16.21
C LEU A 323 7.99 -19.68 -15.56
N LEU A 324 8.50 -18.50 -15.23
CA LEU A 324 9.77 -18.35 -14.52
C LEU A 324 9.74 -19.04 -13.16
N HIS A 325 8.65 -18.94 -12.41
CA HIS A 325 8.50 -19.62 -11.13
C HIS A 325 8.54 -21.15 -11.29
N TRP A 326 7.94 -21.67 -12.36
CA TRP A 326 7.97 -23.09 -12.68
C TRP A 326 9.33 -23.57 -13.22
N LEU A 327 10.06 -22.71 -13.93
CA LEU A 327 11.33 -23.07 -14.59
C LEU A 327 12.57 -22.74 -13.76
N SER A 328 12.43 -21.90 -12.73
CA SER A 328 13.45 -21.62 -11.71
C SER A 328 14.25 -22.85 -11.25
N PRO A 329 13.61 -23.99 -10.95
CA PRO A 329 14.29 -25.18 -10.43
C PRO A 329 15.41 -25.70 -11.32
N ILE A 330 15.18 -25.55 -12.63
CA ILE A 330 16.03 -26.06 -13.69
C ILE A 330 16.98 -24.98 -14.17
N ALA A 331 16.56 -23.73 -14.09
CA ALA A 331 17.35 -22.58 -14.53
C ALA A 331 18.49 -22.23 -13.56
N ILE A 332 18.35 -22.57 -12.28
CA ILE A 332 19.26 -22.18 -11.21
C ILE A 332 20.28 -23.31 -10.99
N ASP A 333 21.51 -23.11 -11.43
CA ASP A 333 22.62 -23.92 -10.91
C ASP A 333 22.91 -23.50 -9.46
N LYS A 334 23.38 -24.44 -8.61
CA LYS A 334 23.67 -24.17 -7.19
C LYS A 334 24.59 -22.96 -6.96
N GLU A 335 25.44 -22.62 -7.94
CA GLU A 335 26.32 -21.45 -7.88
C GLU A 335 25.62 -20.11 -8.20
N GLN A 336 24.42 -20.15 -8.78
CA GLN A 336 23.64 -18.97 -9.22
C GLN A 336 22.42 -18.67 -8.34
N GLU A 337 22.27 -19.35 -7.20
CA GLU A 337 21.13 -19.20 -6.28
C GLU A 337 20.88 -17.73 -5.87
N SER A 338 21.95 -16.97 -5.64
CA SER A 338 21.85 -15.53 -5.31
C SER A 338 21.30 -14.68 -6.47
N SER A 339 21.64 -15.01 -7.72
CA SER A 339 21.11 -14.34 -8.92
C SER A 339 19.63 -14.64 -9.08
N ALA A 340 19.23 -15.88 -8.83
CA ALA A 340 17.85 -16.31 -8.89
C ALA A 340 16.97 -15.60 -7.87
N ALA A 341 17.41 -15.56 -6.61
CA ALA A 341 16.71 -14.83 -5.56
C ALA A 341 16.51 -13.35 -5.92
N GLU A 342 17.50 -12.72 -6.58
CA GLU A 342 17.36 -11.35 -7.08
C GLU A 342 16.32 -11.24 -8.21
N ILE A 343 16.31 -12.19 -9.16
CA ILE A 343 15.31 -12.26 -10.23
C ILE A 343 13.89 -12.38 -9.64
N PHE A 344 13.67 -13.30 -8.70
CA PHE A 344 12.38 -13.48 -8.04
C PHE A 344 11.98 -12.25 -7.22
N ALA A 345 12.89 -11.72 -6.41
CA ALA A 345 12.62 -10.51 -5.64
C ALA A 345 12.21 -9.36 -6.55
N ARG A 346 12.82 -9.25 -7.74
CA ARG A 346 12.49 -8.23 -8.73
C ARG A 346 11.12 -8.49 -9.38
N ALA A 347 10.80 -9.71 -9.77
CA ALA A 347 9.49 -10.09 -10.31
C ALA A 347 8.36 -9.80 -9.30
N VAL A 348 8.53 -10.26 -8.06
CA VAL A 348 7.60 -10.03 -6.95
C VAL A 348 7.47 -8.54 -6.63
N LYS A 349 8.59 -7.79 -6.55
CA LYS A 349 8.58 -6.34 -6.32
C LYS A 349 7.63 -5.62 -7.28
N TYR A 350 7.62 -6.00 -8.55
CA TYR A 350 6.77 -5.37 -9.56
C TYR A 350 5.28 -5.72 -9.46
N GLN A 351 4.96 -6.85 -8.85
CA GLN A 351 3.58 -7.25 -8.59
C GLN A 351 3.02 -6.56 -7.35
N LEU A 352 3.86 -6.35 -6.33
CA LEU A 352 3.41 -5.90 -5.01
C LEU A 352 3.51 -4.39 -4.79
N LEU A 353 4.57 -3.76 -5.28
CA LEU A 353 4.77 -2.35 -5.00
C LEU A 353 4.05 -1.49 -6.03
N PRO A 354 3.35 -0.42 -5.61
CA PRO A 354 2.85 0.58 -6.53
C PRO A 354 4.04 1.12 -7.31
N ASN A 355 4.02 0.91 -8.63
CA ASN A 355 5.09 1.36 -9.49
C ASN A 355 5.07 2.90 -9.50
N GLU A 356 6.20 3.53 -9.17
CA GLU A 356 6.38 4.99 -9.27
C GLU A 356 6.03 5.51 -10.68
N ARG A 357 6.19 4.63 -11.68
CA ARG A 357 5.69 4.81 -13.03
C ARG A 357 4.33 4.18 -13.13
N PHE A 358 3.26 4.94 -13.36
CA PHE A 358 1.88 4.43 -13.42
C PHE A 358 1.09 4.86 -14.65
N PHE A 359 1.61 5.83 -15.42
CA PHE A 359 1.01 6.23 -16.69
C PHE A 359 1.54 5.36 -17.82
N GLU A 360 0.71 5.02 -18.78
CA GLU A 360 1.12 4.35 -20.00
C GLU A 360 1.33 5.38 -21.12
N THR A 361 2.15 5.07 -22.12
CA THR A 361 2.35 5.95 -23.30
C THR A 361 1.04 6.43 -23.90
N ARG A 362 0.03 5.55 -23.97
CA ARG A 362 -1.29 5.91 -24.50
C ARG A 362 -2.04 6.93 -23.66
N ASP A 363 -1.79 7.01 -22.36
CA ASP A 363 -2.46 7.97 -21.49
C ASP A 363 -2.03 9.40 -21.85
N PHE A 364 -0.87 9.57 -22.49
CA PHE A 364 -0.37 10.85 -23.00
C PHE A 364 -0.74 11.11 -24.47
N LEU A 365 -1.15 10.08 -25.22
CA LEU A 365 -1.58 10.27 -26.62
C LEU A 365 -2.77 11.22 -26.72
N TYR A 366 -3.66 11.23 -25.72
CA TYR A 366 -4.76 12.18 -25.63
C TYR A 366 -4.25 13.62 -25.72
N LEU A 367 -3.28 14.00 -24.87
CA LEU A 367 -2.67 15.33 -24.87
C LEU A 367 -1.96 15.64 -26.19
N ALA A 368 -1.19 14.67 -26.72
CA ALA A 368 -0.49 14.84 -27.99
C ALA A 368 -1.44 15.09 -29.16
N SER A 369 -2.59 14.38 -29.20
CA SER A 369 -3.57 14.41 -30.28
C SER A 369 -4.39 15.69 -30.38
N VAL A 370 -4.53 16.44 -29.27
CA VAL A 370 -5.22 17.74 -29.23
C VAL A 370 -4.25 18.92 -29.40
N GLU A 371 -2.99 18.63 -29.74
CA GLU A 371 -1.93 19.63 -29.90
C GLU A 371 -1.66 20.51 -28.67
N TRP A 372 -2.10 20.08 -27.49
CA TRP A 372 -1.90 20.83 -26.26
C TRP A 372 -0.49 20.58 -25.72
N SER A 373 0.30 21.65 -25.58
CA SER A 373 1.55 21.62 -24.82
C SER A 373 1.28 21.85 -23.34
N CYS A 374 1.57 20.84 -22.52
CA CYS A 374 1.51 20.89 -21.07
C CYS A 374 2.90 21.05 -20.44
N LYS A 375 3.94 21.36 -21.23
CA LYS A 375 5.34 21.35 -20.78
C LYS A 375 5.60 22.32 -19.62
N ASP A 376 4.96 23.49 -19.68
CA ASP A 376 5.10 24.56 -18.69
C ASP A 376 4.11 24.44 -17.52
N LEU A 377 3.21 23.44 -17.55
CA LEU A 377 2.23 23.22 -16.48
C LEU A 377 2.87 22.45 -15.31
N PRO A 378 2.38 22.66 -14.07
CA PRO A 378 2.80 21.85 -12.93
C PRO A 378 2.54 20.37 -13.19
N SER A 379 3.53 19.52 -12.94
CA SER A 379 3.44 18.07 -13.18
C SER A 379 2.25 17.43 -12.47
N ALA A 380 1.91 17.89 -11.25
CA ALA A 380 0.75 17.39 -10.51
C ALA A 380 -0.56 17.60 -11.28
N ASP A 381 -0.76 18.75 -11.89
CA ASP A 381 -1.99 19.10 -12.61
C ASP A 381 -2.14 18.28 -13.88
N VAL A 382 -1.04 18.08 -14.61
CA VAL A 382 -1.01 17.22 -15.80
C VAL A 382 -1.31 15.77 -15.43
N GLU A 383 -0.74 15.29 -14.32
CA GLU A 383 -0.98 13.94 -13.80
C GLU A 383 -2.45 13.73 -13.39
N GLU A 384 -3.07 14.71 -12.73
CA GLU A 384 -4.49 14.66 -12.38
C GLU A 384 -5.40 14.73 -13.60
N CYS A 385 -5.06 15.57 -14.59
CA CYS A 385 -5.78 15.63 -15.85
C CYS A 385 -5.78 14.27 -16.56
N ILE A 386 -4.62 13.60 -16.62
CA ILE A 386 -4.51 12.26 -17.23
C ILE A 386 -5.35 11.24 -16.45
N LYS A 387 -5.32 11.26 -15.12
CA LYS A 387 -6.18 10.39 -14.29
C LYS A 387 -7.66 10.67 -14.56
N TYR A 388 -8.05 11.94 -14.65
CA TYR A 388 -9.41 12.36 -14.97
C TYR A 388 -9.86 11.83 -16.33
N LEU A 389 -9.03 11.98 -17.37
CA LEU A 389 -9.29 11.45 -18.70
C LEU A 389 -9.38 9.92 -18.70
N ARG A 390 -8.53 9.23 -17.94
CA ARG A 390 -8.58 7.77 -17.86
C ARG A 390 -9.92 7.25 -17.33
N VAL A 391 -10.56 7.99 -16.42
CA VAL A 391 -11.88 7.64 -15.88
C VAL A 391 -13.00 8.03 -16.84
N HIS A 392 -12.98 9.26 -17.34
CA HIS A 392 -14.13 9.85 -18.05
C HIS A 392 -14.07 9.71 -19.57
N ALA A 393 -12.88 9.47 -20.14
CA ALA A 393 -12.63 9.37 -21.58
C ALA A 393 -12.07 7.98 -21.98
N SER A 394 -12.19 6.97 -21.12
CA SER A 394 -11.72 5.58 -21.38
C SER A 394 -12.31 4.95 -22.65
N GLU A 395 -13.47 5.45 -23.07
CA GLU A 395 -14.20 4.95 -24.23
C GLU A 395 -13.89 5.69 -25.55
N LEU A 396 -13.24 6.85 -25.46
CA LEU A 396 -13.00 7.75 -26.60
C LEU A 396 -11.74 7.32 -27.37
N ASN A 397 -11.78 7.45 -28.70
CA ASN A 397 -10.64 7.09 -29.56
C ASN A 397 -9.93 8.35 -30.07
N PRO A 398 -8.65 8.61 -29.69
CA PRO A 398 -7.88 9.76 -30.18
C PRO A 398 -7.73 9.84 -31.70
N SER A 399 -7.88 8.74 -32.43
CA SER A 399 -7.79 8.75 -33.89
C SER A 399 -9.06 9.29 -34.56
N ASN A 400 -10.19 9.36 -33.84
CA ASN A 400 -11.46 9.87 -34.36
C ASN A 400 -11.58 11.38 -34.11
N PRO A 401 -11.80 12.23 -35.14
CA PRO A 401 -11.97 13.67 -34.98
C PRO A 401 -13.03 14.08 -33.94
N LEU A 402 -14.20 13.43 -33.93
CA LEU A 402 -15.29 13.77 -33.00
C LEU A 402 -14.93 13.47 -31.55
N ASP A 403 -14.20 12.37 -31.32
CA ASP A 403 -13.75 12.02 -29.99
C ASP A 403 -12.63 12.95 -29.53
N ARG A 404 -11.75 13.40 -30.44
CA ARG A 404 -10.73 14.42 -30.14
C ARG A 404 -11.34 15.73 -29.65
N GLU A 405 -12.42 16.20 -30.27
CA GLU A 405 -13.13 17.41 -29.81
C GLU A 405 -13.70 17.23 -28.40
N LYS A 406 -14.28 16.07 -28.09
CA LYS A 406 -14.76 15.75 -26.73
C LYS A 406 -13.63 15.71 -25.73
N ILE A 407 -12.52 15.07 -26.07
CA ILE A 407 -11.32 15.02 -25.24
C ILE A 407 -10.80 16.45 -25.01
N ALA A 408 -10.66 17.26 -26.06
CA ALA A 408 -10.23 18.65 -25.96
C ALA A 408 -11.15 19.47 -25.05
N HIS A 409 -12.48 19.31 -25.19
CA HIS A 409 -13.45 19.95 -24.31
C HIS A 409 -13.29 19.52 -22.85
N MET A 410 -13.03 18.23 -22.60
CA MET A 410 -12.80 17.71 -21.24
C MET A 410 -11.51 18.23 -20.63
N ILE A 411 -10.42 18.31 -21.40
CA ILE A 411 -9.16 18.88 -20.93
C ILE A 411 -9.34 20.38 -20.65
N ASN A 412 -10.01 21.12 -21.55
CA ASN A 412 -10.34 22.53 -21.35
C ASN A 412 -11.19 22.73 -20.09
N LYS A 413 -12.22 21.92 -19.91
CA LYS A 413 -13.06 21.96 -18.71
C LYS A 413 -12.26 21.66 -17.44
N PHE A 414 -11.36 20.69 -17.48
CA PHE A 414 -10.51 20.33 -16.34
C PHE A 414 -9.62 21.50 -15.90
N PHE A 415 -8.93 22.15 -16.84
CA PHE A 415 -8.05 23.29 -16.52
C PHE A 415 -8.79 24.62 -16.32
N SER A 416 -10.00 24.77 -16.87
CA SER A 416 -10.82 25.97 -16.69
C SER A 416 -11.65 25.97 -15.42
N ASP A 417 -11.75 24.82 -14.71
CA ASP A 417 -12.46 24.71 -13.44
C ASP A 417 -11.46 24.69 -12.26
N PRO A 418 -10.97 25.87 -11.82
CA PRO A 418 -10.08 25.96 -10.68
C PRO A 418 -10.74 25.42 -9.39
N ASN A 419 -12.08 25.39 -9.32
CA ASN A 419 -12.79 24.99 -8.11
C ASN A 419 -12.57 23.53 -7.75
N ALA A 420 -12.38 22.62 -8.71
CA ALA A 420 -12.13 21.21 -8.37
C ALA A 420 -10.80 21.02 -7.62
N LYS A 421 -9.76 21.75 -8.02
CA LYS A 421 -8.43 21.71 -7.39
C LYS A 421 -8.41 22.44 -6.05
N TYR A 422 -8.95 23.67 -6.01
CA TYR A 422 -8.99 24.45 -4.77
C TYR A 422 -9.96 23.88 -3.74
N LYS A 423 -11.01 23.15 -4.14
CA LYS A 423 -11.95 22.55 -3.19
C LYS A 423 -11.30 21.42 -2.38
N GLY A 424 -10.45 20.59 -2.99
CA GLY A 424 -9.70 19.57 -2.26
C GLY A 424 -8.65 20.18 -1.32
N GLU A 425 -7.95 21.22 -1.76
CA GLU A 425 -7.02 21.97 -0.89
C GLU A 425 -7.75 22.72 0.22
N LEU A 426 -8.91 23.31 -0.06
CA LEU A 426 -9.77 23.96 0.93
C LEU A 426 -10.29 22.96 1.96
N GLU A 427 -10.80 21.81 1.55
CA GLU A 427 -11.25 20.75 2.48
C GLU A 427 -10.09 20.27 3.37
N LYS A 428 -8.88 20.13 2.81
CA LYS A 428 -7.67 19.79 3.59
C LYS A 428 -7.32 20.90 4.58
N LEU A 429 -7.26 22.16 4.14
CA LEU A 429 -6.98 23.31 4.99
C LEU A 429 -8.05 23.51 6.07
N GLU A 430 -9.32 23.24 5.76
CA GLU A 430 -10.42 23.27 6.72
C GLU A 430 -10.26 22.18 7.77
N SER A 431 -9.93 20.95 7.37
CA SER A 431 -9.65 19.86 8.32
C SER A 431 -8.43 20.16 9.22
N GLU A 432 -7.37 20.76 8.66
CA GLU A 432 -6.18 21.17 9.41
C GLU A 432 -6.51 22.30 10.40
N LYS A 433 -7.32 23.26 9.97
CA LYS A 433 -7.83 24.34 10.82
C LYS A 433 -8.71 23.81 11.95
N GLU A 434 -9.55 22.81 11.70
CA GLU A 434 -10.35 22.17 12.75
C GLU A 434 -9.47 21.46 13.79
N ILE A 435 -8.46 20.70 13.34
CA ILE A 435 -7.50 20.02 14.22
C ILE A 435 -6.74 21.05 15.07
N LEU A 436 -6.22 22.11 14.46
CA LEU A 436 -5.53 23.19 15.17
C LEU A 436 -6.45 23.91 16.16
N THR A 437 -7.72 24.13 15.79
CA THR A 437 -8.71 24.74 16.68
C THR A 437 -9.00 23.84 17.88
N GLN A 438 -9.11 22.52 17.69
CA GLN A 438 -9.24 21.55 18.78
C GLN A 438 -8.02 21.55 19.71
N GLN A 439 -6.80 21.63 19.15
CA GLN A 439 -5.56 21.73 19.92
C GLN A 439 -5.48 23.04 20.72
N ILE A 440 -5.87 24.17 20.13
CA ILE A 440 -5.93 25.46 20.83
C ILE A 440 -6.94 25.39 21.98
N ASN A 441 -8.10 24.78 21.76
CA ASN A 441 -9.13 24.64 22.79
C ASN A 441 -8.67 23.73 23.95
N SER A 442 -7.97 22.63 23.65
CA SER A 442 -7.43 21.74 24.69
C SER A 442 -6.33 22.43 25.52
N LEU A 443 -5.40 23.16 24.86
CA LEU A 443 -4.37 23.95 25.54
C LEU A 443 -4.96 25.08 26.38
N GLN A 444 -5.98 25.78 25.89
CA GLN A 444 -6.67 26.83 26.66
C GLN A 444 -7.36 26.25 27.90
N LYS A 445 -7.94 25.04 27.79
CA LYS A 445 -8.52 24.32 28.92
C LYS A 445 -7.44 23.96 29.95
N GLU A 446 -6.31 23.42 29.51
CA GLU A 446 -5.19 23.09 30.39
C GLU A 446 -4.64 24.34 31.11
N ILE A 447 -4.49 25.46 30.40
CA ILE A 447 -4.06 26.74 31.00
C ILE A 447 -5.08 27.21 32.06
N LYS A 448 -6.38 27.10 31.80
CA LYS A 448 -7.42 27.45 32.78
C LYS A 448 -7.37 26.55 34.01
N ASP A 449 -7.15 25.25 33.83
CA ASP A 449 -7.08 24.29 34.92
C ASP A 449 -5.81 24.49 35.76
N ARG A 450 -4.65 24.73 35.14
CA ARG A 450 -3.41 25.11 35.84
C ARG A 450 -3.57 26.42 36.63
N LYS A 451 -4.23 27.44 36.03
CA LYS A 451 -4.52 28.70 36.74
C LYS A 451 -5.44 28.49 37.94
N LYS A 452 -6.43 27.58 37.86
CA LYS A 452 -7.29 27.21 39.00
C LYS A 452 -6.50 26.47 40.07
N GLU A 453 -5.63 25.55 39.67
CA GLU A 453 -4.77 24.80 40.59
C GLU A 453 -3.79 25.72 41.33
N ASP A 454 -3.15 26.65 40.61
CA ASP A 454 -2.26 27.65 41.22
C ASP A 454 -2.99 28.59 42.18
N LYS A 455 -4.21 29.03 41.83
CA LYS A 455 -5.05 29.80 42.75
C LYS A 455 -5.38 28.98 44.00
N SER A 456 -5.72 27.70 43.86
CA SER A 456 -5.98 26.78 44.97
C SER A 456 -4.75 26.54 45.86
N LYS A 457 -3.57 26.38 45.25
CA LYS A 457 -2.29 26.25 45.99
C LYS A 457 -1.95 27.53 46.76
N LYS A 458 -2.15 28.71 46.15
CA LYS A 458 -1.95 30.01 46.81
C LYS A 458 -2.93 30.23 47.97
N THR A 459 -4.19 29.82 47.83
CA THR A 459 -5.17 29.94 48.92
C THR A 459 -4.87 28.94 50.04
N ARG A 460 -4.49 27.69 49.74
CA ARG A 460 -4.06 26.69 50.74
C ARG A 460 -2.85 27.14 51.55
N THR A 461 -1.79 27.58 50.88
CA THR A 461 -0.57 28.05 51.55
C THR A 461 -0.84 29.27 52.42
N SER A 462 -1.68 30.20 51.97
CA SER A 462 -2.06 31.35 52.80
C SER A 462 -3.00 30.97 53.96
N ALA A 463 -3.90 30.00 53.78
CA ALA A 463 -4.76 29.50 54.85
C ALA A 463 -3.95 28.81 55.95
N PHE A 464 -2.97 27.98 55.58
CA PHE A 464 -2.10 27.29 56.54
C PHE A 464 -1.26 28.25 57.37
N LYS A 465 -0.69 29.30 56.74
CA LYS A 465 0.06 30.35 57.47
C LYS A 465 -0.81 31.07 58.51
N ARG A 466 -2.07 31.36 58.18
CA ARG A 466 -3.00 31.99 59.12
C ARG A 466 -3.45 31.04 60.23
N LEU A 467 -3.70 29.77 59.92
CA LEU A 467 -4.01 28.75 60.92
C LEU A 467 -2.86 28.56 61.90
N ALA A 468 -1.61 28.53 61.42
CA ALA A 468 -0.43 28.48 62.28
C ALA A 468 -0.35 29.70 63.22
N MET A 469 -0.61 30.91 62.72
CA MET A 469 -0.67 32.11 63.56
C MET A 469 -1.80 32.04 64.61
N CYS A 470 -2.99 31.58 64.23
CA CYS A 470 -4.10 31.39 65.17
C CYS A 470 -3.77 30.34 66.25
N PHE A 471 -3.10 29.25 65.87
CA PHE A 471 -2.67 28.23 66.82
C PHE A 471 -1.63 28.76 67.81
N ILE A 472 -0.63 29.52 67.33
CA ILE A 472 0.34 30.20 68.20
C ILE A 472 -0.37 31.15 69.16
N PHE A 473 -1.31 31.97 68.67
CA PHE A 473 -2.07 32.89 69.51
C PHE A 473 -2.93 32.16 70.56
N PHE A 474 -3.53 31.03 70.18
CA PHE A 474 -4.28 30.17 71.09
C PHE A 474 -3.38 29.60 72.20
N LEU A 475 -2.18 29.12 71.87
CA LEU A 475 -1.22 28.66 72.87
C LEU A 475 -0.80 29.77 73.83
N ILE A 476 -0.61 31.00 73.33
CA ILE A 476 -0.31 32.17 74.16
C ILE A 476 -1.46 32.46 75.12
N LEU A 477 -2.71 32.45 74.64
CA LEU A 477 -3.90 32.64 75.49
C LEU A 477 -4.03 31.55 76.55
N LEU A 478 -3.76 30.30 76.19
CA LEU A 478 -3.84 29.17 77.10
C LEU A 478 -2.74 29.24 78.17
N ALA A 479 -1.50 29.54 77.77
CA ALA A 479 -0.40 29.77 78.69
C ALA A 479 -0.68 30.94 79.65
N PHE A 480 -1.25 32.03 79.14
CA PHE A 480 -1.68 33.16 79.96
C PHE A 480 -2.80 32.79 80.93
N GLY A 481 -3.80 32.02 80.49
CA GLY A 481 -4.85 31.49 81.36
C GLY A 481 -4.32 30.57 82.45
N LEU A 482 -3.37 29.68 82.13
CA LEU A 482 -2.70 28.82 83.12
C LEU A 482 -1.85 29.62 84.11
N TRP A 483 -1.14 30.64 83.62
CA TRP A 483 -0.38 31.55 84.47
C TRP A 483 -1.29 32.27 85.47
N LEU A 484 -2.42 32.83 85.00
CA LEU A 484 -3.43 33.44 85.87
C LEU A 484 -4.00 32.45 86.88
N ALA A 485 -4.32 31.23 86.46
CA ALA A 485 -4.86 30.19 87.34
C ALA A 485 -3.85 29.76 88.41
N ASN A 486 -2.55 29.75 88.09
CA ASN A 486 -1.48 29.43 89.04
C ASN A 486 -1.25 30.53 90.08
N GLU A 487 -1.30 31.80 89.63
CA GLU A 487 -1.03 32.97 90.47
C GLU A 487 -2.19 33.28 91.42
N TYR A 488 -3.43 33.21 90.92
CA TYR A 488 -4.63 33.62 91.65
C TYR A 488 -5.48 32.45 92.17
N GLY A 489 -5.07 31.21 91.94
CA GLY A 489 -5.83 30.04 92.39
C GLY A 489 -5.58 29.65 93.84
N ASP A 490 -6.67 29.39 94.55
CA ASP A 490 -6.64 28.82 95.90
C ASP A 490 -6.39 27.32 95.85
N GLY A 491 -5.34 26.86 96.54
CA GLY A 491 -4.93 25.46 96.60
C GLY A 491 -3.48 25.29 97.06
N SER A 492 -3.19 24.16 97.70
CA SER A 492 -1.84 23.87 98.22
C SER A 492 -0.88 23.36 97.15
N ASN A 493 -1.39 22.93 95.98
CA ASN A 493 -0.60 22.51 94.83
C ASN A 493 -1.17 23.05 93.50
N ILE A 494 -0.33 23.08 92.45
CA ILE A 494 -0.66 23.67 91.13
C ILE A 494 -1.93 23.05 90.53
N LEU A 495 -2.13 21.73 90.69
CA LEU A 495 -3.30 21.04 90.16
C LEU A 495 -4.61 21.48 90.84
N GLN A 496 -4.61 21.71 92.16
CA GLN A 496 -5.77 22.25 92.87
C GLN A 496 -6.06 23.70 92.46
N ARG A 497 -5.03 24.53 92.30
CA ARG A 497 -5.18 25.92 91.85
C ARG A 497 -5.79 26.01 90.45
N VAL A 498 -5.26 25.23 89.50
CA VAL A 498 -5.80 25.14 88.13
C VAL A 498 -7.20 24.52 88.12
N GLY A 499 -7.45 23.51 88.96
CA GLY A 499 -8.75 22.86 89.07
C GLY A 499 -9.85 23.78 89.60
N ASN A 500 -9.55 24.61 90.60
CA ASN A 500 -10.51 25.55 91.19
C ASN A 500 -10.82 26.74 90.26
N LEU A 501 -9.92 27.06 89.33
CA LEU A 501 -10.09 28.10 88.30
C LEU A 501 -10.23 27.55 86.89
N LEU A 502 -10.75 26.32 86.73
CA LEU A 502 -10.91 25.66 85.43
C LEU A 502 -11.69 26.51 84.42
N PHE A 503 -12.54 27.42 84.89
CA PHE A 503 -13.33 28.34 84.07
C PHE A 503 -12.48 29.29 83.21
N ILE A 504 -11.32 29.76 83.70
CA ILE A 504 -10.44 30.69 82.94
C ILE A 504 -9.85 30.02 81.68
N PRO A 505 -9.16 28.86 81.77
CA PRO A 505 -8.70 28.15 80.59
C PRO A 505 -9.89 27.63 79.75
N ALA A 506 -11.03 27.28 80.35
CA ALA A 506 -12.23 26.92 79.58
C ALA A 506 -12.76 28.07 78.72
N LEU A 507 -12.65 29.34 79.16
CA LEU A 507 -13.04 30.53 78.38
C LEU A 507 -12.08 30.85 77.23
N SER A 508 -10.81 30.46 77.35
CA SER A 508 -9.81 30.66 76.29
C SER A 508 -10.12 29.87 75.01
N ILE A 509 -10.84 28.74 75.14
CA ILE A 509 -11.24 27.86 74.03
C ILE A 509 -12.25 28.54 73.09
N PRO A 510 -13.44 29.01 73.55
CA PRO A 510 -14.40 29.69 72.67
C PRO A 510 -13.86 31.02 72.13
N LEU A 511 -13.06 31.77 72.90
CA LEU A 511 -12.39 32.99 72.43
C LEU A 511 -11.37 32.70 71.32
N GLY A 512 -10.54 31.66 71.50
CA GLY A 512 -9.58 31.22 70.50
C GLY A 512 -10.24 30.73 69.22
N LEU A 513 -11.35 29.99 69.34
CA LEU A 513 -12.15 29.54 68.19
C LEU A 513 -12.82 30.71 67.45
N GLY A 514 -13.39 31.68 68.17
CA GLY A 514 -14.02 32.87 67.59
C GLY A 514 -13.01 33.77 66.85
N LEU A 515 -11.85 34.01 67.45
CA LEU A 515 -10.78 34.79 66.82
C LEU A 515 -10.14 34.04 65.64
N GLY A 516 -9.93 32.74 65.78
CA GLY A 516 -9.44 31.88 64.70
C GLY A 516 -10.36 31.92 63.48
N TRP A 517 -11.67 31.94 63.70
CA TRP A 517 -12.66 32.08 62.64
C TRP A 517 -12.54 33.42 61.90
N PHE A 518 -12.45 34.53 62.63
CA PHE A 518 -12.35 35.87 62.06
C PHE A 518 -11.04 36.10 61.28
N ILE A 519 -9.91 35.60 61.80
CA ILE A 519 -8.59 35.80 61.20
C ILE A 519 -8.40 34.95 59.94
N ILE A 520 -8.86 33.69 59.95
CA ILE A 520 -8.68 32.77 58.81
C ILE A 520 -9.62 33.15 57.65
N GLY A 521 -10.88 33.51 57.95
CA GLY A 521 -11.89 33.87 56.95
C GLY A 521 -12.58 32.67 56.30
N LYS A 522 -13.87 32.85 55.94
CA LYS A 522 -14.81 31.79 55.52
C LYS A 522 -14.31 30.93 54.35
N GLU A 523 -13.81 31.55 53.28
CA GLU A 523 -13.33 30.83 52.10
C GLU A 523 -12.12 29.92 52.39
N ARG A 524 -11.25 30.35 53.31
CA ARG A 524 -10.02 29.64 53.64
C ARG A 524 -10.28 28.49 54.61
N LEU A 525 -11.23 28.66 55.52
CA LEU A 525 -11.73 27.56 56.35
C LEU A 525 -12.39 26.45 55.50
N ARG A 526 -13.09 26.83 54.42
CA ARG A 526 -13.65 25.86 53.45
C ARG A 526 -12.57 25.07 52.73
N VAL A 527 -11.48 25.74 52.32
CA VAL A 527 -10.31 25.09 51.70
C VAL A 527 -9.56 24.16 52.66
N LEU A 528 -9.54 24.45 53.96
CA LEU A 528 -8.94 23.61 55.00
C LEU A 528 -9.83 22.43 55.42
N GLY A 529 -11.03 22.27 54.84
CA GLY A 529 -11.94 21.17 55.17
C GLY A 529 -12.55 21.27 56.57
N TRP A 530 -12.66 22.48 57.13
CA TRP A 530 -13.16 22.67 58.49
C TRP A 530 -14.61 22.16 58.64
N PRO A 531 -14.91 21.27 59.61
CA PRO A 531 -16.17 20.51 59.66
C PRO A 531 -17.42 21.39 59.78
N PHE A 532 -17.30 22.57 60.40
CA PHE A 532 -18.41 23.50 60.61
C PHE A 532 -18.74 24.38 59.39
N THR A 533 -17.95 24.32 58.31
CA THR A 533 -18.22 25.13 57.10
C THR A 533 -19.42 24.65 56.29
N LYS A 534 -19.85 23.40 56.48
CA LYS A 534 -21.06 22.84 55.86
C LYS A 534 -22.36 23.34 56.48
N ILE A 535 -22.32 23.83 57.73
CA ILE A 535 -23.51 24.29 58.47
C ILE A 535 -23.99 25.66 57.97
N PHE A 536 -23.13 26.41 57.29
CA PHE A 536 -23.42 27.74 56.74
C PHE A 536 -23.24 27.74 55.22
N LYS A 537 -23.91 26.81 54.53
CA LYS A 537 -24.14 26.98 53.10
C LYS A 537 -24.93 28.27 52.92
N ASP A 538 -24.40 29.17 52.08
CA ASP A 538 -25.19 30.28 51.60
C ASP A 538 -26.27 29.65 50.72
N ASP A 539 -27.53 29.78 51.11
CA ASP A 539 -28.67 29.52 50.22
C ASP A 539 -28.61 30.63 49.17
N GLU A 540 -27.95 30.35 48.04
CA GLU A 540 -28.03 31.12 46.81
C GLU A 540 -29.18 30.60 45.93
#